data_AF-A0A1C7W2N3-F1
#
_entry.id   AF-A0A1C7W2N3-F1
#
_cell.length_a   1.000
_cell.length_b   1.000
_cell.length_c   1.000
_cell.angle_alpha   90.00
_cell.angle_beta   90.00
_cell.angle_gamma   90.00
#
_symmetry.space_group_name_H-M   'P 1'
#
loop_
_entity.id
_entity.type
_entity.pdbx_description
1 polymer ?
#
loop_
_entity_poly.entity_id
_entity_poly.type
_entity_poly.pdbx_seq_one_letter_code
_entity_poly.pdbx_strand_id
1 'polypeptide(L)'
;MKLITNDPRLNAIANQYALAVHRHVMQQNKGGQFDFGMNGQASYVAIMGGVPGIRDLVDSYLLGALKLNCPQLDLLVIQMISKCLDDDNLTPRGLAVWQSIKKDMYADRTRQWGAA
;
A
#
# COMPACT_ATOMS: atom_id res chain seq x y z
N MET A 1 3.63 -8.78 9.32
CA MET A 1 4.53 -7.94 10.16
C MET A 1 3.81 -7.51 11.44
N LYS A 2 4.48 -6.82 12.38
CA LYS A 2 3.82 -6.18 13.54
C LYS A 2 3.18 -4.87 13.09
N LEU A 3 1.93 -4.61 13.49
CA LEU A 3 1.20 -3.38 13.16
C LEU A 3 2.05 -2.15 13.49
N ILE A 4 2.15 -1.21 12.55
CA ILE A 4 2.96 0.00 12.73
C ILE A 4 2.28 1.00 13.67
N THR A 5 0.95 0.93 13.83
CA THR A 5 0.20 1.82 14.72
C THR A 5 -0.63 1.06 15.74
N ASN A 6 -0.70 1.62 16.95
CA ASN A 6 -1.60 1.19 18.03
C ASN A 6 -2.85 2.09 18.11
N ASP A 7 -2.95 3.15 17.30
CA ASP A 7 -4.16 3.97 17.20
C ASP A 7 -5.25 3.15 16.48
N PRO A 8 -6.40 2.91 17.13
CA PRO A 8 -7.45 2.03 16.59
C PRO A 8 -8.13 2.62 15.35
N ARG A 9 -8.23 3.95 15.22
CA ARG A 9 -8.83 4.63 14.07
C ARG A 9 -7.89 4.55 12.87
N LEU A 10 -6.61 4.82 13.07
CA LEU A 10 -5.60 4.68 12.03
C LEU A 10 -5.47 3.21 11.58
N ASN A 11 -5.54 2.27 12.51
CA ASN A 11 -5.54 0.86 12.16
C ASN A 11 -6.77 0.45 11.32
N ALA A 12 -7.95 0.90 11.72
CA ALA A 12 -9.19 0.62 10.99
C ALA A 12 -9.13 1.15 9.55
N ILE A 13 -8.72 2.40 9.37
CA ILE A 13 -8.70 3.00 8.03
C ILE A 13 -7.62 2.41 7.12
N ALA A 14 -6.49 2.00 7.70
CA ALA A 14 -5.44 1.33 6.95
C ALA A 14 -5.84 -0.11 6.57
N ASN A 15 -6.64 -0.80 7.38
CA ASN A 15 -7.28 -2.07 7.01
C ASN A 15 -8.27 -1.90 5.87
N GLN A 16 -9.12 -0.86 5.91
CA GLN A 16 -10.05 -0.54 4.83
C GLN A 16 -9.32 -0.24 3.53
N TYR A 17 -8.26 0.56 3.59
CA TYR A 17 -7.41 0.85 2.44
C TYR A 17 -6.78 -0.41 1.86
N ALA A 18 -6.25 -1.30 2.71
CA ALA A 18 -5.70 -2.58 2.24
C ALA A 18 -6.75 -3.48 1.57
N LEU A 19 -7.98 -3.52 2.10
CA LEU A 19 -9.08 -4.24 1.49
C LEU A 19 -9.46 -3.68 0.11
N ALA A 20 -9.56 -2.35 -0.01
CA ALA A 20 -9.87 -1.67 -1.27
C ALA A 20 -8.78 -1.93 -2.32
N VAL A 21 -7.50 -1.86 -1.95
CA VAL A 21 -6.37 -2.21 -2.82
C VAL A 21 -6.44 -3.67 -3.25
N HIS A 22 -6.69 -4.61 -2.32
CA HIS A 22 -6.80 -6.02 -2.66
C HIS A 22 -7.92 -6.28 -3.68
N ARG A 23 -9.12 -5.72 -3.45
CA ARG A 23 -10.23 -5.81 -4.40
C ARG A 23 -9.87 -5.23 -5.76
N HIS A 24 -9.25 -4.06 -5.79
CA HIS A 24 -8.79 -3.42 -7.02
C HIS A 24 -7.82 -4.32 -7.81
N VAL A 25 -6.82 -4.91 -7.14
CA VAL A 25 -5.85 -5.81 -7.80
C VAL A 25 -6.55 -7.05 -8.35
N MET A 26 -7.44 -7.68 -7.58
CA MET A 26 -8.17 -8.87 -8.01
C MET A 26 -9.05 -8.59 -9.25
N GLN A 27 -9.63 -7.40 -9.35
CA GLN A 27 -10.44 -6.99 -10.49
C GLN A 27 -9.60 -6.71 -11.74
N GLN A 28 -8.45 -6.05 -11.61
CA GLN A 28 -7.62 -5.67 -12.76
C GLN A 28 -6.83 -6.82 -13.37
N ASN A 29 -6.30 -7.74 -12.55
CA ASN A 29 -5.29 -8.69 -13.01
C ASN A 29 -5.79 -10.14 -13.14
N LYS A 30 -7.12 -10.36 -13.10
CA LYS A 30 -7.78 -11.68 -13.15
C LYS A 30 -7.13 -12.72 -12.23
N GLY A 31 -6.59 -12.29 -11.08
CA GLY A 31 -5.79 -13.12 -10.19
C GLY A 31 -5.09 -12.31 -9.10
N GLY A 32 -4.56 -13.02 -8.09
CA GLY A 32 -3.90 -12.43 -6.92
C GLY A 32 -2.48 -11.94 -7.18
N GLN A 33 -2.23 -11.23 -8.28
CA GLN A 33 -0.93 -10.65 -8.60
C GLN A 33 -1.08 -9.24 -9.15
N PHE A 34 -0.05 -8.40 -9.00
CA PHE A 34 0.01 -7.08 -9.62
C PHE A 34 1.36 -6.83 -10.28
N ASP A 35 1.35 -6.04 -11.34
CA ASP A 35 2.57 -5.51 -11.95
C ASP A 35 2.95 -4.18 -11.29
N PHE A 36 4.25 -3.98 -11.10
CA PHE A 36 4.80 -2.67 -10.74
C PHE A 36 4.48 -1.62 -11.79
N GLY A 37 4.46 -1.99 -13.08
CA GLY A 37 4.24 -1.05 -14.19
C GLY A 37 5.43 -0.11 -14.39
N MET A 38 6.63 -0.57 -14.05
CA MET A 38 7.88 0.20 -14.14
C MET A 38 8.74 -0.36 -15.29
N ASN A 39 9.44 0.51 -16.01
CA ASN A 39 10.43 0.16 -17.04
C ASN A 39 9.91 -0.62 -18.26
N GLY A 40 8.59 -0.65 -18.51
CA GLY A 40 8.00 -1.27 -19.70
C GLY A 40 8.07 -2.80 -19.74
N GLN A 41 8.68 -3.45 -18.75
CA GLN A 41 8.68 -4.90 -18.57
C GLN A 41 7.74 -5.28 -17.43
N ALA A 42 6.79 -6.17 -17.72
CA ALA A 42 5.85 -6.66 -16.73
C ALA A 42 6.59 -7.46 -15.64
N SER A 43 6.58 -6.94 -14.42
CA SER A 43 7.19 -7.53 -13.24
C SER A 43 6.12 -7.84 -12.21
N TYR A 44 5.53 -9.04 -12.32
CA TYR A 44 4.44 -9.44 -11.46
C TYR A 44 4.90 -9.83 -10.06
N VAL A 45 4.12 -9.41 -9.07
CA VAL A 45 4.24 -9.79 -7.67
C VAL A 45 2.94 -10.47 -7.25
N ALA A 46 3.05 -11.71 -6.78
CA ALA A 46 1.93 -12.40 -6.17
C ALA A 46 1.58 -11.76 -4.82
N ILE A 47 0.31 -11.46 -4.60
CA ILE A 47 -0.23 -11.10 -3.29
C ILE A 47 -0.32 -12.38 -2.47
N MET A 48 0.75 -12.68 -1.74
CA MET A 48 0.73 -13.77 -0.76
C MET A 48 -0.13 -13.36 0.45
N GLY A 49 -1.07 -14.23 0.84
CA GLY A 49 -1.88 -14.03 2.05
C GLY A 49 -3.06 -13.07 1.92
N GLY A 50 -3.43 -12.64 0.70
CA GLY A 50 -4.64 -11.83 0.46
C GLY A 50 -4.58 -10.43 1.08
N VAL A 51 -5.69 -9.98 1.70
CA VAL A 51 -5.78 -8.67 2.36
C VAL A 51 -4.69 -8.45 3.42
N PRO A 52 -4.36 -9.41 4.30
CA PRO A 52 -3.19 -9.32 5.19
C PRO A 52 -1.87 -8.99 4.48
N GLY A 53 -1.61 -9.59 3.32
CA GLY A 53 -0.40 -9.30 2.54
C GLY A 53 -0.37 -7.86 2.04
N ILE A 54 -1.50 -7.35 1.55
CA ILE A 54 -1.63 -5.93 1.19
C ILE A 54 -1.46 -5.02 2.42
N ARG A 55 -2.00 -5.43 3.57
CA ARG A 55 -1.86 -4.66 4.81
C ARG A 55 -0.41 -4.51 5.24
N ASP A 56 0.38 -5.57 5.11
CA ASP A 56 1.83 -5.53 5.38
C ASP A 56 2.57 -4.56 4.44
N LEU A 57 2.15 -4.45 3.16
CA LEU A 57 2.69 -3.47 2.22
C LEU A 57 2.28 -2.03 2.59
N VAL A 58 1.02 -1.82 2.97
CA VAL A 58 0.51 -0.52 3.44
C VAL A 58 1.24 -0.09 4.71
N ASP A 59 1.48 -1.01 5.64
CA ASP A 59 2.31 -0.73 6.79
C ASP A 59 3.72 -0.32 6.35
N SER A 60 4.44 -1.20 5.64
CA SER A 60 5.86 -0.98 5.30
C SER A 60 6.11 0.31 4.50
N TYR A 61 5.31 0.55 3.46
CA TYR A 61 5.59 1.58 2.46
C TYR A 61 4.76 2.86 2.65
N LEU A 62 3.59 2.80 3.27
CA LEU A 62 2.78 3.99 3.54
C LEU A 62 2.92 4.45 4.99
N LEU A 63 2.52 3.62 5.96
CA LEU A 63 2.54 4.05 7.36
C LEU A 63 3.97 4.20 7.90
N GLY A 64 4.89 3.32 7.51
CA GLY A 64 6.30 3.41 7.87
C GLY A 64 6.91 4.73 7.40
N ALA A 65 6.71 5.06 6.12
CA ALA A 65 7.16 6.32 5.55
C ALA A 65 6.51 7.54 6.22
N LEU A 66 5.19 7.51 6.45
CA LEU A 66 4.49 8.62 7.09
C LEU A 66 4.92 8.82 8.55
N LYS A 67 5.16 7.74 9.31
CA LYS A 67 5.63 7.87 10.70
C LYS A 67 7.06 8.41 10.81
N LEU A 68 7.94 8.05 9.88
CA LEU A 68 9.29 8.61 9.84
C LEU A 68 9.26 10.13 9.63
N ASN A 69 8.33 10.61 8.80
CA ASN A 69 8.26 12.03 8.44
C ASN A 69 7.33 12.85 9.34
N CYS A 70 6.35 12.22 10.00
CA CYS A 70 5.28 12.88 10.75
C CYS A 70 4.88 12.09 12.03
N PRO A 71 5.81 11.82 12.96
CA PRO A 71 5.62 10.84 14.06
C PRO A 71 4.50 11.17 15.07
N GLN A 72 4.02 12.42 15.12
CA GLN A 72 2.97 12.87 16.05
C GLN A 72 1.65 13.23 15.36
N LEU A 73 1.52 13.00 14.06
CA LEU A 73 0.38 13.48 13.27
C LEU A 73 -0.56 12.35 12.84
N ASP A 74 -0.89 11.43 13.75
CA ASP A 74 -1.83 10.33 13.47
C ASP A 74 -3.16 10.85 12.89
N LEU A 75 -3.66 12.00 13.37
CA LEU A 75 -4.85 12.66 12.79
C LEU A 75 -4.67 13.08 11.34
N LEU A 76 -3.50 13.62 10.96
CA LEU A 76 -3.21 13.99 9.58
C LEU A 76 -3.13 12.74 8.70
N VAL A 77 -2.46 11.69 9.18
CA VAL A 77 -2.35 10.41 8.48
C VAL A 77 -3.74 9.81 8.26
N ILE A 78 -4.60 9.79 9.29
CA ILE A 78 -6.00 9.37 9.16
C ILE A 78 -6.70 10.17 8.07
N GLN A 79 -6.65 11.51 8.12
CA GLN A 79 -7.29 12.36 7.11
C GLN A 79 -6.76 12.13 5.69
N MET A 80 -5.46 11.88 5.53
CA MET A 80 -4.86 11.58 4.22
C MET A 80 -5.35 10.25 3.67
N ILE A 81 -5.43 9.20 4.50
CA ILE A 81 -5.90 7.88 4.08
C ILE A 81 -7.41 7.89 3.86
N SER A 82 -8.20 8.65 4.63
CA SER A 82 -9.64 8.81 4.38
C SER A 82 -9.92 9.32 2.97
N LYS A 83 -9.12 10.26 2.46
CA LYS A 83 -9.27 10.80 1.10
C LYS A 83 -8.88 9.81 0.00
N CYS A 84 -8.28 8.68 0.36
CA CYS A 84 -7.95 7.59 -0.56
C CYS A 84 -9.12 6.62 -0.77
N LEU A 85 -10.18 6.75 0.03
CA LEU A 85 -11.33 5.86 0.06
C LEU A 85 -12.61 6.62 -0.30
N ASP A 86 -13.45 5.95 -1.08
CA ASP A 86 -14.86 6.30 -1.30
C ASP A 86 -15.66 5.05 -0.93
N ASP A 87 -16.19 5.07 0.30
CA ASP A 87 -16.62 3.89 1.04
C ASP A 87 -15.57 2.76 1.01
N ASP A 88 -15.87 1.73 0.24
CA ASP A 88 -15.16 0.46 0.14
C ASP A 88 -14.24 0.37 -1.10
N ASN A 89 -14.16 1.47 -1.86
CA ASN A 89 -13.43 1.58 -3.13
C ASN A 89 -12.30 2.61 -3.05
N LEU A 90 -11.32 2.46 -3.94
CA LEU A 90 -10.25 3.43 -4.09
C LEU A 90 -10.73 4.66 -4.88
N THR A 91 -10.47 5.85 -4.35
CA THR A 91 -10.55 7.09 -5.13
C THR A 91 -9.39 7.17 -6.14
N PRO A 92 -9.41 8.10 -7.11
CA PRO A 92 -8.23 8.38 -7.94
C PRO A 92 -6.99 8.71 -7.12
N ARG A 93 -7.16 9.39 -5.98
CA ARG A 93 -6.07 9.66 -5.03
C ARG A 93 -5.57 8.38 -4.37
N GLY A 94 -6.47 7.49 -3.96
CA GLY A 94 -6.09 6.18 -3.41
C GLY A 94 -5.32 5.34 -4.41
N LEU A 95 -5.72 5.36 -5.69
CA LEU A 95 -4.96 4.72 -6.75
C LEU A 95 -3.57 5.32 -6.90
N ALA A 96 -3.44 6.65 -6.88
CA ALA A 96 -2.14 7.30 -6.95
C ALA A 96 -1.22 6.91 -5.77
N VAL A 97 -1.76 6.81 -4.55
CA VAL A 97 -1.01 6.34 -3.38
C VAL A 97 -0.58 4.88 -3.57
N TRP A 98 -1.46 4.01 -4.08
CA TRP A 98 -1.10 2.63 -4.40
C TRP A 98 0.02 2.54 -5.45
N GLN A 99 -0.02 3.35 -6.51
CA GLN A 99 1.07 3.42 -7.49
C GLN A 99 2.39 3.88 -6.84
N SER A 100 2.33 4.81 -5.89
CA SER A 100 3.50 5.24 -5.14
C SER A 100 4.09 4.12 -4.28
N ILE A 101 3.26 3.35 -3.58
CA ILE A 101 3.69 2.15 -2.83
C ILE A 101 4.41 1.17 -3.77
N LYS A 102 3.82 0.85 -4.93
CA LYS A 102 4.45 -0.03 -5.92
C LYS A 102 5.80 0.51 -6.41
N LYS A 103 5.90 1.82 -6.61
CA LYS A 103 7.16 2.46 -7.02
C LYS A 103 8.24 2.31 -5.96
N ASP A 104 7.92 2.53 -4.70
CA ASP A 104 8.88 2.40 -3.59
C ASP A 104 9.31 0.94 -3.40
N MET A 105 8.37 0.00 -3.50
CA MET A 105 8.67 -1.44 -3.53
C MET A 105 9.61 -1.83 -4.67
N TYR A 106 9.38 -1.29 -5.87
CA TYR A 106 10.24 -1.55 -7.04
C TYR A 106 11.65 -0.99 -6.81
N ALA A 107 11.76 0.20 -6.23
CA ALA A 107 13.04 0.84 -5.90
C ALA A 107 13.84 0.04 -4.86
N ASP A 108 13.19 -0.47 -3.82
CA ASP A 108 13.86 -1.32 -2.82
C ASP A 108 14.36 -2.64 -3.42
N ARG A 109 13.55 -3.25 -4.30
CA ARG A 109 13.94 -4.48 -5.01
C ARG A 109 15.16 -4.25 -5.90
N THR A 110 15.21 -3.14 -6.64
CA THR A 110 16.35 -2.83 -7.52
C THR A 110 17.60 -2.45 -6.73
N ARG A 111 17.46 -1.77 -5.59
CA ARG A 111 18.59 -1.52 -4.66
C ARG A 111 19.19 -2.82 -4.12
N GLN A 112 18.37 -3.81 -3.78
CA GLN A 112 18.86 -5.12 -3.31
C GLN A 112 19.60 -5.89 -4.42
N TRP A 113 19.23 -5.72 -5.68
CA TRP A 113 19.92 -6.34 -6.82
C TRP A 113 21.17 -5.56 -7.28
N GLY A 114 21.22 -4.24 -7.06
CA GLY A 114 22.37 -3.40 -7.42
C GLY A 114 23.53 -3.42 -6.41
N ALA A 115 23.46 -4.25 -5.37
CA ALA A 115 24.47 -4.37 -4.31
C ALA A 115 25.34 -5.64 -4.42
N ALA A 116 25.36 -6.30 -5.59
CA ALA A 116 26.18 -7.48 -5.89
C ALA A 116 27.39 -7.12 -6.76
#